data_AF-A0A1J5U9W7-F1
#
_entry.id   AF-A0A1J5U9W7-F1
#
_cell.length_a   1.000
_cell.length_b   1.000
_cell.length_c   1.000
_cell.angle_alpha   90.00
_cell.angle_beta   90.00
_cell.angle_gamma   90.00
#
_symmetry.space_group_name_H-M   'P 1'
#
loop_
_entity.id
_entity.type
_entity.pdbx_description
1 polymer ?
#
loop_
_entity_poly.entity_id
_entity_poly.type
_entity_poly.pdbx_seq_one_letter_code
_entity_poly.pdbx_strand_id
1 'polypeptide(L)'
;MINYVSIQSIKNNERNIIVPLNQSSQFWISANEASELYLTNLGLYIVQLWQNRTPANTEQNFAKLLELVNAQNYPAIKKSLKEKANLIKRYNRNSYSFRKTKAQINTKTKKIIITGVRSRWTKDGKKPSEKLRLAIDYQINNATFSVTSLIEEKL
;
A
#
# COMPACT_ATOMS: atom_id res chain seq x y z
N MET A 1 -39.55 -2.50 -34.80
CA MET A 1 -38.73 -3.59 -34.22
C MET A 1 -37.33 -3.05 -34.01
N ILE A 2 -36.90 -2.89 -32.75
CA ILE A 2 -35.54 -2.42 -32.42
C ILE A 2 -34.64 -3.66 -32.28
N ASN A 3 -33.59 -3.72 -33.10
CA ASN A 3 -32.69 -4.87 -33.22
C ASN A 3 -31.91 -5.13 -31.92
N TYR A 4 -32.10 -6.34 -31.37
CA TYR A 4 -31.53 -6.83 -30.10
C TYR A 4 -30.06 -7.32 -30.22
N VAL A 5 -29.39 -7.06 -31.35
CA VAL A 5 -28.15 -7.76 -31.73
C VAL A 5 -26.86 -7.07 -31.22
N SER A 6 -26.93 -5.85 -30.70
CA SER A 6 -25.73 -5.09 -30.30
C SER A 6 -25.33 -5.20 -28.82
N ILE A 7 -26.08 -5.91 -27.98
CA ILE A 7 -25.81 -5.98 -26.53
C ILE A 7 -24.72 -7.00 -26.16
N GLN A 8 -24.33 -7.92 -27.05
CA GLN A 8 -23.41 -9.01 -26.69
C GLN A 8 -21.92 -8.77 -26.98
N SER A 9 -21.50 -7.63 -27.55
CA SER A 9 -20.09 -7.41 -27.90
C SER A 9 -19.37 -6.29 -27.15
N ILE A 10 -20.00 -5.64 -26.17
CA ILE A 10 -19.32 -4.64 -25.34
C ILE A 10 -18.98 -5.24 -23.97
N LYS A 11 -18.10 -6.25 -23.95
CA LYS A 11 -17.19 -6.44 -22.80
C LYS A 11 -16.06 -5.41 -22.94
N ASN A 12 -16.40 -4.13 -22.89
CA ASN A 12 -15.38 -3.10 -22.76
C ASN A 12 -14.78 -3.25 -21.37
N ASN A 13 -13.52 -3.66 -21.36
CA ASN A 13 -12.67 -3.69 -20.18
C ASN A 13 -12.41 -2.23 -19.79
N GLU A 14 -13.37 -1.59 -19.14
CA GLU A 14 -13.34 -0.17 -18.78
C GLU A 14 -12.07 0.11 -17.96
N ARG A 15 -11.11 0.79 -18.59
CA ARG A 15 -9.89 1.27 -17.92
C ARG A 15 -10.24 2.62 -17.30
N ASN A 16 -10.25 2.70 -15.98
CA ASN A 16 -10.34 3.98 -15.30
C ASN A 16 -8.96 4.65 -15.35
N ILE A 17 -8.81 5.63 -16.24
CA ILE A 17 -7.61 6.46 -16.34
C ILE A 17 -7.77 7.62 -15.36
N ILE A 18 -7.00 7.58 -14.25
CA ILE A 18 -6.93 8.70 -13.29
C ILE A 18 -5.75 9.58 -13.72
N VAL A 19 -6.02 10.83 -14.11
CA VAL A 19 -5.06 11.73 -14.73
C VAL A 19 -4.50 12.75 -13.73
N PRO A 20 -3.22 12.66 -13.34
CA PRO A 20 -2.42 13.83 -12.99
C PRO A 20 -1.62 14.28 -14.22
N LEU A 21 -1.59 15.59 -14.45
CA LEU A 21 -1.00 16.26 -15.63
C LEU A 21 0.34 15.63 -16.05
N ASN A 22 0.40 15.24 -17.33
CA ASN A 22 1.56 14.72 -18.08
C ASN A 22 2.04 13.26 -17.81
N GLN A 23 1.19 12.34 -17.31
CA GLN A 23 1.56 10.89 -17.17
C GLN A 23 0.54 9.87 -17.73
N SER A 24 -0.32 10.26 -18.68
CA SER A 24 -1.61 9.58 -18.92
C SER A 24 -1.56 8.13 -19.46
N SER A 25 -0.54 7.69 -20.21
CA SER A 25 -0.50 6.30 -20.73
C SER A 25 0.11 5.29 -19.75
N GLN A 26 0.83 5.76 -18.72
CA GLN A 26 1.57 4.90 -17.78
C GLN A 26 0.83 4.67 -16.47
N PHE A 27 -0.24 5.41 -16.17
CA PHE A 27 -0.98 5.31 -14.91
C PHE A 27 -2.42 4.83 -15.16
N TRP A 28 -2.70 3.54 -14.91
CA TRP A 28 -4.02 2.96 -15.14
C TRP A 28 -4.33 1.81 -14.19
N ILE A 29 -5.63 1.57 -13.98
CA ILE A 29 -6.20 0.38 -13.34
C ILE A 29 -7.35 -0.15 -14.20
N SER A 30 -7.43 -1.47 -14.34
CA SER A 30 -8.49 -2.21 -15.04
C SER A 30 -9.15 -3.20 -14.09
N ALA A 31 -10.09 -4.00 -14.59
CA ALA A 31 -10.85 -4.96 -13.77
C ALA A 31 -9.99 -5.77 -12.79
N ASN A 32 -8.83 -6.29 -13.24
CA ASN A 32 -7.99 -7.23 -12.46
C ASN A 32 -6.49 -6.86 -12.45
N GLU A 33 -6.12 -5.77 -13.11
CA GLU A 33 -4.72 -5.38 -13.32
C GLU A 33 -4.54 -3.87 -13.18
N ALA A 34 -3.30 -3.46 -12.97
CA ALA A 34 -2.92 -2.07 -12.97
C ALA A 34 -1.51 -1.93 -13.54
N SER A 35 -1.17 -0.73 -13.97
CA SER A 35 0.18 -0.44 -14.42
C SER A 35 1.19 -0.57 -13.29
N GLU A 36 2.44 -0.90 -13.62
CA GLU A 36 3.51 -0.98 -12.61
C GLU A 36 3.75 0.38 -11.93
N LEU A 37 3.57 1.49 -12.65
CA LEU A 37 3.69 2.83 -12.08
C LEU A 37 2.58 3.11 -11.05
N TYR A 38 1.34 2.73 -11.37
CA TYR A 38 0.22 2.80 -10.41
C TYR A 38 0.53 2.01 -9.15
N LEU A 39 0.93 0.74 -9.30
CA LEU A 39 1.23 -0.15 -8.17
C LEU A 39 2.45 0.33 -7.37
N THR A 40 3.46 0.88 -8.03
CA THR A 40 4.64 1.44 -7.36
C THR A 40 4.24 2.65 -6.52
N ASN A 41 3.49 3.60 -7.07
CA ASN A 41 3.06 4.79 -6.34
C ASN A 41 2.14 4.43 -5.16
N LEU A 42 1.20 3.50 -5.38
CA LEU A 42 0.30 3.05 -4.32
C LEU A 42 1.06 2.28 -3.23
N GLY A 43 2.00 1.41 -3.60
CA GLY A 43 2.87 0.73 -2.65
C GLY A 43 3.71 1.68 -1.81
N LEU A 44 4.27 2.74 -2.43
CA LEU A 44 5.01 3.77 -1.70
C LEU A 44 4.12 4.55 -0.74
N TYR A 45 2.89 4.87 -1.13
CA TYR A 45 1.90 5.49 -0.25
C TYR A 45 1.56 4.58 0.94
N ILE A 46 1.33 3.30 0.71
CA ILE A 46 1.08 2.31 1.77
C ILE A 46 2.27 2.25 2.75
N VAL A 47 3.50 2.19 2.24
CA VAL A 47 4.72 2.18 3.08
C VAL A 47 4.88 3.49 3.85
N GLN A 48 4.51 4.62 3.26
CA GLN A 48 4.50 5.91 3.95
C GLN A 48 3.58 5.87 5.17
N LEU A 49 2.33 5.43 5.01
CA LEU A 49 1.37 5.27 6.12
C LEU A 49 1.87 4.26 7.15
N TRP A 50 2.46 3.16 6.70
CA TRP A 50 2.83 2.05 7.56
C TRP A 50 4.09 2.32 8.40
N GLN A 51 5.13 2.91 7.80
CA GLN A 51 6.48 2.99 8.40
C GLN A 51 6.88 4.38 8.87
N ASN A 52 6.29 5.46 8.34
CA ASN A 52 6.55 6.82 8.81
C ASN A 52 5.56 7.19 9.91
N ARG A 53 5.91 6.84 11.15
CA ARG A 53 5.00 6.91 12.29
C ARG A 53 5.64 7.58 13.50
N THR A 54 4.84 8.40 14.16
CA THR A 54 5.09 9.04 15.45
C THR A 54 3.88 8.75 16.35
N PRO A 55 3.97 8.97 17.67
CA PRO A 55 2.82 8.79 18.56
C PRO A 55 1.63 9.66 18.18
N ALA A 56 1.87 10.81 17.55
CA ALA A 56 0.84 11.76 17.14
C ALA A 56 0.09 11.34 15.86
N ASN A 57 0.75 10.68 14.91
CA ASN A 57 0.15 10.37 13.60
C ASN A 57 -0.19 8.89 13.38
N THR A 58 0.28 7.98 14.24
CA THR A 58 0.24 6.54 13.95
C THR A 58 -1.17 6.00 13.73
N GLU A 59 -2.18 6.45 14.48
CA GLU A 59 -3.55 5.94 14.35
C GLU A 59 -4.27 6.55 13.16
N GLN A 60 -4.01 7.81 12.82
CA GLN A 60 -4.52 8.41 11.59
C GLN A 60 -3.93 7.71 10.35
N ASN A 61 -2.63 7.44 10.36
CA ASN A 61 -1.98 6.73 9.26
C ASN A 61 -2.50 5.29 9.13
N PHE A 62 -2.68 4.58 10.24
CA PHE A 62 -3.19 3.21 10.21
C PHE A 62 -4.67 3.14 9.87
N ALA A 63 -5.48 4.13 10.25
CA ALA A 63 -6.87 4.23 9.79
C ALA A 63 -6.94 4.33 8.26
N LYS A 64 -6.16 5.24 7.66
CA LYS A 64 -6.06 5.38 6.19
C LYS A 64 -5.55 4.10 5.52
N LEU A 65 -4.61 3.41 6.14
CA LEU A 65 -4.11 2.14 5.61
C LEU A 65 -5.20 1.05 5.64
N LEU A 66 -6.01 1.02 6.70
CA LEU A 66 -7.10 0.07 6.86
C LEU A 66 -8.24 0.28 5.85
N GLU A 67 -8.44 1.49 5.34
CA GLU A 67 -9.39 1.76 4.23
C GLU A 67 -9.00 1.02 2.94
N LEU A 68 -7.72 0.69 2.78
CA LEU A 68 -7.21 -0.04 1.62
C LEU A 68 -7.26 -1.57 1.80
N VAL A 69 -7.66 -2.08 2.97
CA VAL A 69 -7.63 -3.52 3.28
C VAL A 69 -8.95 -4.16 2.89
N ASN A 70 -8.91 -5.35 2.28
CA ASN A 70 -10.14 -6.08 1.96
C ASN A 70 -10.87 -6.55 3.23
N ALA A 71 -12.18 -6.78 3.12
CA ALA A 71 -13.00 -7.18 4.27
C ALA A 71 -12.50 -8.48 4.95
N GLN A 72 -12.02 -9.44 4.17
CA GLN A 72 -11.57 -10.74 4.68
C GLN A 72 -10.32 -10.61 5.57
N ASN A 73 -9.33 -9.79 5.20
CA ASN A 73 -8.07 -9.67 5.94
C ASN A 73 -8.08 -8.50 6.93
N TYR A 74 -9.12 -7.66 6.90
CA TYR A 74 -9.28 -6.51 7.78
C TYR A 74 -9.09 -6.83 9.27
N PRO A 75 -9.71 -7.86 9.88
CA PRO A 75 -9.56 -8.13 11.31
C PRO A 75 -8.10 -8.44 11.71
N ALA A 76 -7.41 -9.26 10.92
CA ALA A 76 -6.03 -9.66 11.17
C ALA A 76 -5.06 -8.46 11.04
N ILE A 77 -5.20 -7.69 9.95
CA ILE A 77 -4.35 -6.51 9.71
C ILE A 77 -4.62 -5.42 10.75
N LYS A 78 -5.89 -5.16 11.11
CA LYS A 78 -6.26 -4.21 12.16
C LYS A 78 -5.64 -4.57 13.50
N LYS A 79 -5.66 -5.85 13.88
CA LYS A 79 -5.02 -6.31 15.13
C LYS A 79 -3.52 -6.01 15.12
N SER A 80 -2.81 -6.41 14.06
CA SER A 80 -1.36 -6.17 13.91
C SER A 80 -1.00 -4.67 13.93
N LEU A 81 -1.77 -3.83 13.23
CA LEU A 81 -1.56 -2.39 13.24
C LEU A 81 -1.86 -1.77 14.61
N LYS A 82 -2.91 -2.22 15.31
CA LYS A 82 -3.22 -1.74 16.66
C LYS A 82 -2.12 -2.07 17.67
N GLU A 83 -1.54 -3.26 17.60
CA GLU A 83 -0.39 -3.64 18.43
C GLU A 83 0.81 -2.71 18.20
N LYS A 84 1.11 -2.40 16.93
CA LYS A 84 2.18 -1.44 16.56
C LYS A 84 1.87 -0.01 17.04
N ALA A 85 0.62 0.44 16.94
CA ALA A 85 0.19 1.75 17.41
C ALA A 85 0.31 1.89 18.93
N ASN A 86 -0.12 0.86 19.67
CA ASN A 86 0.02 0.82 21.12
C ASN A 86 1.49 0.87 21.55
N LEU A 87 2.37 0.16 20.84
CA LEU A 87 3.79 0.16 21.13
C LEU A 87 4.41 1.56 20.98
N ILE A 88 4.12 2.26 19.89
CA ILE A 88 4.68 3.60 19.68
C ILE A 88 4.06 4.65 20.62
N LYS A 89 2.76 4.55 20.96
CA LYS A 89 2.15 5.41 21.99
C LYS A 89 2.76 5.20 23.37
N ARG A 90 3.02 3.94 23.77
CA ARG A 90 3.69 3.60 25.04
C ARG A 90 5.06 4.27 25.14
N TYR A 91 5.82 4.30 24.04
CA TYR A 91 7.10 4.99 23.96
C TYR A 91 6.96 6.33 23.26
N ASN A 92 6.25 7.28 23.89
CA ASN A 92 5.88 8.59 23.32
C ASN A 92 7.03 9.49 22.82
N ARG A 93 8.28 9.10 23.09
CA ARG A 93 9.50 9.78 22.64
C ARG A 93 10.26 8.93 21.60
N ASN A 94 9.54 8.10 20.83
CA ASN A 94 10.04 7.37 19.66
C ASN A 94 9.35 7.84 18.36
N SER A 95 10.13 8.07 17.31
CA SER A 95 9.61 8.27 15.95
C SER A 95 10.31 7.32 14.99
N TYR A 96 9.59 6.85 13.97
CA TYR A 96 10.14 5.99 12.92
C TYR A 96 10.02 6.71 11.58
N SER A 97 11.12 6.69 10.83
CA SER A 97 11.12 7.10 9.43
C SER A 97 11.67 5.99 8.54
N PHE A 98 11.20 5.92 7.30
CA PHE A 98 11.60 4.92 6.34
C PHE A 98 12.01 5.58 5.03
N ARG A 99 13.19 5.19 4.54
CA ARG A 99 13.73 5.63 3.25
C ARG A 99 13.81 4.43 2.31
N LYS A 100 13.01 4.48 1.24
CA LYS A 100 13.03 3.49 0.15
C LYS A 100 14.42 3.45 -0.52
N THR A 101 14.89 2.25 -0.82
CA THR A 101 16.07 1.99 -1.66
C THR A 101 15.68 1.33 -2.98
N LYS A 102 14.74 0.38 -2.94
CA LYS A 102 14.27 -0.35 -4.13
C LYS A 102 12.77 -0.61 -4.04
N ALA A 103 12.09 -0.63 -5.19
CA ALA A 103 10.73 -1.15 -5.33
C ALA A 103 10.73 -2.19 -6.46
N GLN A 104 10.03 -3.29 -6.26
CA GLN A 104 9.84 -4.35 -7.24
C GLN A 104 8.38 -4.75 -7.25
N ILE A 105 7.77 -4.78 -8.43
CA ILE A 105 6.37 -5.15 -8.62
C ILE A 105 6.33 -6.52 -9.31
N ASN A 106 5.51 -7.42 -8.79
CA ASN A 106 5.23 -8.68 -9.45
C ASN A 106 3.71 -8.78 -9.66
N THR A 107 3.28 -8.44 -10.87
CA THR A 107 1.86 -8.41 -11.27
C THR A 107 1.25 -9.81 -11.38
N LYS A 108 2.06 -10.84 -11.64
CA LYS A 108 1.62 -12.24 -11.71
C LYS A 108 1.25 -12.79 -10.32
N THR A 109 2.12 -12.54 -9.35
CA THR A 109 1.91 -12.98 -7.94
C THR A 109 1.17 -11.94 -7.09
N LYS A 110 0.75 -10.82 -7.69
CA LYS A 110 0.07 -9.69 -7.04
C LYS A 110 0.77 -9.23 -5.76
N LYS A 111 2.08 -8.98 -5.90
CA LYS A 111 2.98 -8.62 -4.78
C LYS A 111 3.79 -7.38 -5.10
N ILE A 112 3.85 -6.45 -4.15
CA ILE A 112 4.71 -5.27 -4.17
C ILE A 112 5.78 -5.46 -3.09
N ILE A 113 7.06 -5.38 -3.47
CA ILE A 113 8.18 -5.48 -2.55
C ILE A 113 8.91 -4.15 -2.52
N ILE A 114 8.99 -3.55 -1.35
CA ILE A 114 9.73 -2.31 -1.11
C ILE A 114 10.84 -2.60 -0.10
N THR A 115 12.08 -2.40 -0.52
CA THR A 115 13.25 -2.51 0.33
C THR A 115 13.75 -1.12 0.69
N GLY A 116 14.19 -0.94 1.92
CA GLY A 116 14.72 0.34 2.38
C GLY A 116 15.31 0.29 3.76
N VAL A 117 15.50 1.47 4.34
CA VAL A 117 16.15 1.65 5.64
C VAL A 117 15.19 2.36 6.58
N ARG A 118 14.91 1.75 7.73
CA ARG A 118 14.16 2.36 8.83
C ARG A 118 15.11 2.99 9.83
N SER A 119 14.88 4.26 10.14
CA SER A 119 15.53 4.97 11.23
C SER A 119 14.56 5.10 12.40
N ARG A 120 15.05 4.84 13.62
CA ARG A 120 14.31 5.13 14.86
C ARG A 120 14.97 6.32 15.55
N TRP A 121 14.17 7.31 15.89
CA TRP A 121 14.56 8.52 16.60
C TRP A 121 14.05 8.46 18.03
N THR A 122 14.87 8.88 18.98
CA THR A 122 14.57 8.83 20.41
C THR A 122 14.99 10.13 21.11
N LYS A 123 14.72 10.23 22.42
CA LYS A 123 15.25 11.25 23.35
C LYS A 123 16.78 11.42 23.26
N ASP A 124 17.50 10.37 22.85
CA ASP A 124 18.97 10.35 22.75
C ASP A 124 19.47 10.47 21.31
N GLY A 125 18.60 10.85 20.37
CA GLY A 125 18.92 10.94 18.95
C GLY A 125 18.61 9.68 18.15
N LYS A 126 19.28 9.55 17.00
CA LYS A 126 19.06 8.49 16.01
C LYS A 126 19.68 7.17 16.49
N LYS A 127 18.89 6.12 16.59
CA LYS A 127 19.38 4.76 16.81
C LYS A 127 19.90 4.14 15.49
N PRO A 128 20.74 3.08 15.55
CA PRO A 128 21.19 2.38 14.36
C PRO A 128 20.02 2.03 13.44
N SER A 129 20.22 2.24 12.14
CA SER A 129 19.16 2.05 11.16
C SER A 129 19.05 0.58 10.76
N GLU A 130 17.83 0.11 10.52
CA GLU A 130 17.53 -1.26 10.16
C GLU A 130 17.25 -1.35 8.66
N LYS A 131 17.84 -2.30 7.94
CA LYS A 131 17.42 -2.63 6.58
C LYS A 131 16.16 -3.49 6.67
N LEU A 132 15.13 -3.11 5.92
CA LEU A 132 13.87 -3.85 5.88
C LEU A 132 13.48 -4.18 4.46
N ARG A 133 12.84 -5.34 4.32
CA ARG A 133 12.05 -5.75 3.17
C ARG A 133 10.57 -5.74 3.59
N LEU A 134 9.78 -4.95 2.87
CA LEU A 134 8.34 -4.78 3.10
C LEU A 134 7.61 -5.43 1.92
N ALA A 135 6.84 -6.48 2.18
CA ALA A 135 5.99 -7.10 1.17
C ALA A 135 4.53 -6.73 1.40
N ILE A 136 3.86 -6.30 0.33
CA ILE A 136 2.44 -5.97 0.29
C ILE A 136 1.82 -6.92 -0.73
N ASP A 137 1.00 -7.84 -0.25
CA ASP A 137 0.16 -8.65 -1.14
C ASP A 137 -1.14 -7.90 -1.37
N TYR A 138 -1.63 -7.97 -2.60
CA TYR A 138 -2.82 -7.23 -3.02
C TYR A 138 -3.71 -8.06 -3.92
N GLN A 139 -4.93 -7.57 -4.10
CA GLN A 139 -5.85 -7.99 -5.14
C GLN A 139 -6.42 -6.77 -5.85
N ILE A 140 -6.87 -6.96 -7.08
CA ILE A 140 -7.65 -5.98 -7.82
C ILE A 140 -8.88 -6.72 -8.31
N ASN A 141 -10.05 -6.27 -7.85
CA ASN A 141 -11.34 -6.80 -8.28
C ASN A 141 -12.21 -5.61 -8.70
N ASN A 142 -12.82 -5.67 -9.88
CA ASN A 142 -13.66 -4.59 -10.42
C ASN A 142 -12.97 -3.22 -10.36
N ALA A 143 -11.70 -3.16 -10.79
CA ALA A 143 -10.86 -1.96 -10.78
C ALA A 143 -10.63 -1.33 -9.39
N THR A 144 -10.91 -2.07 -8.31
CA THR A 144 -10.64 -1.64 -6.93
C THR A 144 -9.46 -2.42 -6.38
N PHE A 145 -8.41 -1.70 -5.98
CA PHE A 145 -7.26 -2.28 -5.30
C PHE A 145 -7.59 -2.55 -3.83
N SER A 146 -7.14 -3.68 -3.31
CA SER A 146 -7.16 -3.93 -1.86
C SER A 146 -5.93 -4.69 -1.39
N VAL A 147 -5.41 -4.32 -0.23
CA VAL A 147 -4.35 -5.02 0.50
C VAL A 147 -4.92 -6.29 1.12
N THR A 148 -4.21 -7.39 0.95
CA THR A 148 -4.53 -8.69 1.56
C THR A 148 -3.49 -9.10 2.60
N SER A 149 -2.23 -8.62 2.48
CA SER A 149 -1.17 -8.91 3.45
C SER A 149 -0.15 -7.79 3.55
N LEU A 150 0.43 -7.63 4.75
CA LEU A 150 1.54 -6.72 5.05
C LEU A 150 2.59 -7.47 5.86
N ILE A 151 3.77 -7.69 5.27
CA ILE A 151 4.86 -8.45 5.89
C ILE A 151 6.11 -7.59 5.98
N GLU A 152 6.66 -7.48 7.19
CA GLU A 152 7.90 -6.76 7.48
C GLU A 152 8.98 -7.76 7.87
N GLU A 153 10.09 -7.75 7.12
CA GLU A 153 11.24 -8.62 7.33
C GLU A 153 12.51 -7.78 7.49
N LYS A 154 13.34 -8.09 8.49
CA LYS A 154 14.66 -7.46 8.67
C LYS A 154 15.68 -8.17 7.80
N LEU A 155 16.56 -7.40 7.15
CA LEU A 155 17.66 -7.88 6.31
C LEU A 155 19.01 -7.76 7.02
#